data_AF-A0A4P6U4Y6-F1
#
_entry.id   AF-A0A4P6U4Y6-F1
#
_cell.length_a   1.000
_cell.length_b   1.000
_cell.length_c   1.000
_cell.angle_alpha   90.00
_cell.angle_beta   90.00
_cell.angle_gamma   90.00
#
_symmetry.space_group_name_H-M   'P 1'
#
loop_
_entity.id
_entity.type
_entity.pdbx_description
1 polymer ?
#
loop_
_entity_poly.entity_id
_entity_poly.type
_entity_poly.pdbx_seq_one_letter_code
_entity_poly.pdbx_strand_id
1 'polypeptide(L)'
;MTWGRAAIPALVGGVLLTALLWWAGASTDALRLQGSTDLLGGEAVSDLQQWLGPWAYDPPQFAPDGDGTHYLDLFHTGRQIRFGALFVFFTTGALLLTRWLPPVAGRVPAALLALWAWAQVSAMLAVTISAPWQIAAYGHGGYRFLPNLSGVMTQGGQLAVPAGLVAAAATVLVGRAAAKGAGPLPRREVPARGARRAATAGTAVIAFSLLVLSYQGIAAAIQTAPYGGGFFSEPGDLLRQLLLLGAWSGPSGTPVMDWLLARLSDVLVLVVVWWALRLLPGLLTRATVPAMAVGTVCATVLGLGAGQLVRAATVDGGPKWGLRYIVTNLGVGLPAALLWGLVAGAVAAAVLRPATGPAPVEN
;
A
#
# COMPACT_ATOMS: atom_id res chain seq x y z
N MET A 1 -23.48 9.01 -3.97
CA MET A 1 -22.93 10.36 -3.84
C MET A 1 -22.60 10.87 -5.24
N THR A 2 -22.92 12.12 -5.57
CA THR A 2 -22.54 12.72 -6.87
C THR A 2 -21.05 12.97 -6.92
N TRP A 3 -20.45 13.02 -8.12
CA TRP A 3 -19.02 13.27 -8.30
C TRP A 3 -18.56 14.58 -7.66
N GLY A 4 -19.35 15.65 -7.80
CA GLY A 4 -19.03 16.95 -7.18
C GLY A 4 -18.96 16.89 -5.65
N ARG A 5 -19.85 16.14 -5.00
CA ARG A 5 -19.83 15.98 -3.52
C ARG A 5 -18.68 15.08 -3.05
N ALA A 6 -18.26 14.11 -3.87
CA ALA A 6 -17.12 13.24 -3.58
C ALA A 6 -15.76 13.92 -3.84
N ALA A 7 -15.71 14.91 -4.72
CA ALA A 7 -14.47 15.63 -5.07
C ALA A 7 -13.91 16.44 -3.90
N ILE A 8 -14.75 17.15 -3.16
CA ILE A 8 -14.34 17.98 -2.02
C ILE A 8 -13.55 17.17 -0.96
N PRO A 9 -14.08 16.07 -0.38
CA PRO A 9 -13.33 15.30 0.61
C PRO A 9 -12.08 14.63 0.03
N ALA A 10 -12.10 14.22 -1.24
CA ALA A 10 -10.95 13.62 -1.91
C ALA A 10 -9.80 14.64 -2.07
N LEU A 11 -10.11 15.87 -2.51
CA LEU A 11 -9.15 16.95 -2.63
C LEU A 11 -8.58 17.36 -1.27
N VAL A 12 -9.42 17.49 -0.24
CA VAL A 12 -8.96 17.82 1.12
C VAL A 12 -7.96 16.78 1.63
N GLY A 13 -8.28 15.49 1.48
CA GLY A 13 -7.36 14.42 1.88
C GLY A 13 -6.08 14.40 1.05
N GLY A 14 -6.17 14.61 -0.27
CA GLY A 14 -5.01 14.65 -1.17
C GLY A 14 -4.06 15.79 -0.83
N VAL A 15 -4.60 17.00 -0.63
CA VAL A 15 -3.81 18.16 -0.19
C VAL A 15 -3.19 17.88 1.18
N LEU A 16 -3.97 17.38 2.14
CA LEU A 16 -3.48 17.12 3.49
C LEU A 16 -2.38 16.05 3.52
N LEU A 17 -2.57 14.93 2.82
CA LEU A 17 -1.56 13.87 2.74
C LEU A 17 -0.26 14.39 2.11
N THR A 18 -0.39 15.13 1.01
CA THR A 18 0.75 15.72 0.30
C THR A 18 1.47 16.74 1.20
N ALA A 19 0.73 17.62 1.86
CA ALA A 19 1.29 18.63 2.76
C ALA A 19 1.98 18.01 3.99
N LEU A 20 1.40 16.97 4.59
CA LEU A 20 2.00 16.27 5.73
C LEU A 20 3.32 15.58 5.34
N LEU A 21 3.35 14.90 4.20
CA LEU A 21 4.56 14.23 3.73
C LEU A 21 5.62 15.22 3.23
N TRP A 22 5.19 16.32 2.63
CA TRP A 22 6.05 17.45 2.25
C TRP A 22 6.69 18.10 3.49
N TRP A 23 5.89 18.39 4.51
CA TRP A 23 6.35 18.95 5.77
C TRP A 23 7.27 17.99 6.53
N ALA A 24 6.93 16.70 6.57
CA ALA A 24 7.78 15.68 7.16
C ALA A 24 9.14 15.63 6.46
N GLY A 25 9.15 15.61 5.12
CA GLY A 25 10.37 15.70 4.34
C GLY A 25 11.22 16.93 4.68
N ALA A 26 10.61 18.11 4.81
CA ALA A 26 11.32 19.34 5.15
C ALA A 26 11.91 19.34 6.58
N SER A 27 11.37 18.50 7.46
CA SER A 27 11.80 18.41 8.86
C SER A 27 13.11 17.61 9.05
N THR A 28 13.65 16.98 8.00
CA THR A 28 14.91 16.22 8.08
C THR A 28 16.10 17.09 8.46
N ASP A 29 16.13 18.33 7.99
CA ASP A 29 17.21 19.27 8.30
C ASP A 29 17.22 19.66 9.79
N ALA A 30 16.03 19.78 10.39
CA ALA A 30 15.89 20.03 11.83
C ALA A 30 16.41 18.85 12.68
N LEU A 31 16.31 17.61 12.18
CA LEU A 31 16.83 16.43 12.88
C LEU A 31 18.36 16.34 12.89
N ARG A 32 19.05 17.06 12.00
CA ARG A 32 20.51 17.11 11.94
C ARG A 32 21.13 18.10 12.92
N LEU A 33 20.32 18.98 13.51
CA LEU A 33 20.78 19.92 14.51
C LEU A 33 21.20 19.17 15.78
N GLN A 34 22.30 19.61 16.39
CA GLN A 34 22.86 18.99 17.59
C GLN A 34 21.82 18.92 18.72
N GLY A 35 21.01 19.96 18.90
CA GLY A 35 19.92 19.98 19.88
C GLY A 35 18.86 18.89 19.70
N SER A 36 18.60 18.43 18.47
CA SER A 36 17.69 17.30 18.22
C SER A 36 18.29 15.98 18.68
N THR A 37 19.61 15.82 18.51
CA THR A 37 20.36 14.64 18.98
C THR A 37 20.44 14.62 20.51
N ASP A 38 20.63 15.78 21.13
CA ASP A 38 20.69 15.93 22.59
C ASP A 38 19.34 15.68 23.26
N LEU A 39 18.22 16.08 22.62
CA LEU A 39 16.87 15.92 23.17
C LEU A 39 16.25 14.53 22.93
N LEU A 40 16.39 13.99 21.71
CA LEU A 40 15.75 12.73 21.30
C LEU A 40 16.67 11.52 21.47
N GLY A 41 17.99 11.73 21.55
CA GLY A 41 19.01 10.70 21.51
C GLY A 41 19.36 10.29 20.08
N GLY A 42 20.62 9.89 19.86
CA GLY A 42 21.14 9.56 18.53
C GLY A 42 20.42 8.41 17.82
N GLU A 43 19.98 7.39 18.57
CA GLU A 43 19.27 6.24 18.01
C GLU A 43 17.87 6.62 17.47
N ALA A 44 17.14 7.50 18.17
CA ALA A 44 15.83 7.96 17.71
C ALA A 44 15.96 8.89 16.50
N VAL A 45 17.00 9.73 16.47
CA VAL A 45 17.31 10.58 15.32
C VAL A 45 17.66 9.73 14.09
N SER A 46 18.48 8.69 14.23
CA SER A 46 18.81 7.81 13.11
C SER A 46 17.58 7.06 12.58
N ASP A 47 16.71 6.57 13.47
CA ASP A 47 15.45 5.92 13.09
C ASP A 47 14.54 6.88 12.31
N LEU A 48 14.36 8.11 12.82
CA LEU A 48 13.54 9.14 12.16
C LEU A 48 14.12 9.56 10.80
N GLN A 49 15.45 9.73 10.70
CA GLN A 49 16.11 10.01 9.43
C GLN A 49 15.91 8.88 8.43
N GLN A 50 15.99 7.62 8.86
CA GLN A 50 15.70 6.47 8.01
C GLN A 50 14.25 6.49 7.50
N TRP A 51 13.28 6.83 8.37
CA TRP A 51 11.86 6.88 7.99
C TRP A 51 11.55 8.03 7.04
N LEU A 52 12.19 9.18 7.27
CA LEU A 52 12.01 10.40 6.47
C LEU A 52 12.80 10.37 5.16
N GLY A 53 13.83 9.53 5.04
CA GLY A 53 14.70 9.44 3.87
C GLY A 53 13.96 9.46 2.52
N PRO A 54 12.90 8.66 2.31
CA PRO A 54 12.13 8.67 1.06
C PRO A 54 11.36 9.98 0.78
N TRP A 55 11.25 10.88 1.74
CA TRP A 55 10.55 12.17 1.61
C TRP A 55 11.49 13.37 1.84
N ALA A 56 12.71 13.11 2.32
CA ALA A 56 13.73 14.08 2.68
C ALA A 56 14.13 15.00 1.53
N TYR A 57 14.62 16.20 1.86
CA TYR A 57 15.05 17.19 0.88
C TYR A 57 16.49 17.01 0.35
N ASP A 58 17.21 16.02 0.90
CA ASP A 58 18.65 15.89 0.80
C ASP A 58 19.18 15.48 -0.59
N PRO A 59 19.89 16.36 -1.30
CA PRO A 59 20.47 16.02 -2.59
C PRO A 59 21.58 14.96 -2.46
N PRO A 60 21.89 14.24 -3.55
CA PRO A 60 23.04 13.34 -3.59
C PRO A 60 24.33 14.09 -3.22
N GLN A 61 25.06 13.57 -2.23
CA GLN A 61 26.36 14.13 -1.80
C GLN A 61 27.50 13.83 -2.78
N PHE A 62 27.28 12.90 -3.71
CA PHE A 62 28.22 12.54 -4.76
C PHE A 62 27.74 13.11 -6.09
N ALA A 63 28.34 14.22 -6.51
CA ALA A 63 28.29 14.68 -7.89
C ALA A 63 29.63 14.33 -8.55
N PRO A 64 29.66 13.61 -9.68
CA PRO A 64 30.86 13.50 -10.50
C PRO A 64 31.37 14.91 -10.87
N ASP A 65 32.69 15.11 -10.89
CA ASP A 65 33.32 16.40 -11.16
C ASP A 65 32.74 17.06 -12.44
N GLY A 66 32.12 18.23 -12.30
CA GLY A 66 31.66 19.08 -13.40
C GLY A 66 30.17 19.06 -13.73
N ASP A 67 29.41 18.02 -13.38
CA ASP A 67 28.00 17.83 -13.80
C ASP A 67 26.96 17.96 -12.67
N GLY A 68 27.37 18.41 -11.48
CA GLY A 68 26.53 18.41 -10.28
C GLY A 68 25.19 19.16 -10.40
N THR A 69 25.12 20.19 -11.26
CA THR A 69 23.88 20.93 -11.53
C THR A 69 22.83 20.08 -12.24
N HIS A 70 23.23 19.25 -13.21
CA HIS A 70 22.31 18.35 -13.91
C HIS A 70 21.76 17.24 -12.99
N TYR A 71 22.60 16.65 -12.15
CA TYR A 71 22.16 15.66 -11.16
C TYR A 71 21.20 16.27 -10.12
N LEU A 72 21.45 17.51 -9.70
CA LEU A 72 20.57 18.26 -8.81
C LEU A 72 19.21 18.57 -9.45
N ASP A 73 19.19 18.97 -10.73
CA ASP A 73 17.95 19.20 -11.48
C ASP A 73 17.13 17.92 -11.66
N LEU A 74 17.78 16.79 -11.97
CA LEU A 74 17.12 15.48 -12.02
C LEU A 74 16.51 15.12 -10.66
N PHE A 75 17.24 15.39 -9.57
CA PHE A 75 16.76 15.14 -8.22
C PHE A 75 15.53 15.98 -7.88
N HIS A 76 15.54 17.27 -8.19
CA HIS A 76 14.39 18.16 -8.02
C HIS A 76 13.19 17.71 -8.86
N THR A 77 13.43 17.28 -10.10
CA THR A 77 12.40 16.76 -11.00
C THR A 77 11.76 15.50 -10.42
N GLY A 78 12.57 14.53 -9.95
CA GLY A 78 12.08 13.32 -9.30
C GLY A 78 11.23 13.62 -8.07
N ARG A 79 11.60 14.63 -7.29
CA ARG A 79 10.80 15.08 -6.12
C ARG A 79 9.47 15.72 -6.52
N GLN A 80 9.45 16.59 -7.54
CA GLN A 80 8.21 17.19 -8.03
C GLN A 80 7.25 16.12 -8.55
N ILE A 81 7.78 15.14 -9.30
CA ILE A 81 7.02 13.99 -9.78
C ILE A 81 6.46 13.19 -8.60
N ARG A 82 7.24 12.93 -7.54
CA ARG A 82 6.79 12.20 -6.35
C ARG A 82 5.57 12.84 -5.70
N PHE A 83 5.64 14.13 -5.37
CA PHE A 83 4.52 14.81 -4.70
C PHE A 83 3.32 15.00 -5.63
N GLY A 84 3.54 15.30 -6.91
CA GLY A 84 2.47 15.38 -7.90
C GLY A 84 1.76 14.03 -8.08
N ALA A 85 2.52 12.95 -8.21
CA ALA A 85 2.00 11.59 -8.31
C ALA A 85 1.22 11.17 -7.05
N LEU A 86 1.75 11.45 -5.86
CA LEU A 86 1.07 11.20 -4.59
C LEU A 86 -0.30 11.88 -4.54
N PHE A 87 -0.34 13.17 -4.87
CA PHE A 87 -1.57 13.94 -4.91
C PHE A 87 -2.58 13.33 -5.89
N VAL A 88 -2.16 13.01 -7.11
CA VAL A 88 -3.02 12.44 -8.15
C VAL A 88 -3.54 11.06 -7.75
N PHE A 89 -2.67 10.11 -7.37
CA PHE A 89 -3.10 8.76 -7.01
C PHE A 89 -4.02 8.72 -5.81
N PHE A 90 -3.69 9.49 -4.77
CA PHE A 90 -4.55 9.54 -3.59
C PHE A 90 -5.89 10.18 -3.93
N THR A 91 -5.89 11.35 -4.58
CA THR A 91 -7.14 12.07 -4.88
C THR A 91 -8.04 11.26 -5.80
N THR A 92 -7.50 10.63 -6.85
CA THR A 92 -8.28 9.81 -7.77
C THR A 92 -8.87 8.60 -7.06
N GLY A 93 -8.09 7.86 -6.28
CA GLY A 93 -8.63 6.70 -5.56
C GLY A 93 -9.57 7.08 -4.41
N ALA A 94 -9.31 8.18 -3.70
CA ALA A 94 -10.20 8.72 -2.68
C ALA A 94 -11.54 9.17 -3.28
N LEU A 95 -11.53 9.79 -4.46
CA LEU A 95 -12.73 10.15 -5.20
C LEU A 95 -13.57 8.91 -5.55
N LEU A 96 -12.91 7.86 -6.06
CA LEU A 96 -13.56 6.59 -6.41
C LEU A 96 -14.12 5.88 -5.17
N LEU A 97 -13.31 5.78 -4.10
CA LEU A 97 -13.68 5.15 -2.83
C LEU A 97 -14.83 5.90 -2.14
N THR A 98 -14.78 7.22 -2.04
CA THR A 98 -15.87 8.01 -1.43
C THR A 98 -17.16 7.96 -2.26
N ARG A 99 -17.05 7.82 -3.59
CA ARG A 99 -18.21 7.62 -4.45
C ARG A 99 -18.86 6.26 -4.20
N TRP A 100 -18.07 5.19 -4.15
CA TRP A 100 -18.60 3.83 -4.04
C TRP A 100 -18.91 3.40 -2.61
N LEU A 101 -18.14 3.89 -1.66
CA LEU A 101 -18.24 3.64 -0.22
C LEU A 101 -18.41 4.99 0.52
N PRO A 102 -19.54 5.69 0.30
CA PRO A 102 -19.78 6.98 0.93
C PRO A 102 -19.79 6.81 2.46
N PRO A 103 -19.12 7.71 3.21
CA PRO A 103 -18.97 7.60 4.65
C PRO A 103 -20.26 8.01 5.35
N VAL A 104 -21.30 7.18 5.28
CA VAL A 104 -22.61 7.40 5.95
C VAL A 104 -22.82 6.30 7.01
N ALA A 105 -23.84 6.43 7.86
CA ALA A 105 -24.04 5.58 9.04
C ALA A 105 -23.87 4.07 8.74
N GLY A 106 -22.95 3.42 9.46
CA GLY A 106 -22.58 2.01 9.28
C GLY A 106 -21.46 1.72 8.27
N ARG A 107 -21.03 2.68 7.44
CA ARG A 107 -19.93 2.52 6.46
C ARG A 107 -18.67 3.31 6.80
N VAL A 108 -18.74 4.17 7.81
CA VAL A 108 -17.62 5.01 8.29
C VAL A 108 -16.32 4.23 8.56
N PRO A 109 -16.32 3.13 9.33
CA PRO A 109 -15.07 2.41 9.60
C PRO A 109 -14.49 1.77 8.34
N ALA A 110 -15.34 1.23 7.46
CA ALA A 110 -14.89 0.66 6.19
C ALA A 110 -14.31 1.73 5.25
N ALA A 111 -14.93 2.91 5.18
CA ALA A 111 -14.43 4.03 4.38
C ALA A 111 -13.09 4.54 4.92
N LEU A 112 -12.95 4.69 6.25
CA LEU A 112 -11.72 5.10 6.90
C LEU A 112 -10.58 4.12 6.61
N LEU A 113 -10.81 2.82 6.84
CA LEU A 113 -9.81 1.78 6.61
C LEU A 113 -9.43 1.66 5.14
N ALA A 114 -10.39 1.78 4.22
CA ALA A 114 -10.12 1.74 2.78
C ALA A 114 -9.28 2.95 2.33
N LEU A 115 -9.63 4.16 2.77
CA LEU A 115 -8.86 5.37 2.46
C LEU A 115 -7.45 5.34 3.08
N TRP A 116 -7.33 4.82 4.30
CA TRP A 116 -6.05 4.64 4.96
C TRP A 116 -5.16 3.64 4.23
N ALA A 117 -5.70 2.50 3.82
CA ALA A 117 -4.98 1.52 3.00
C ALA A 117 -4.59 2.12 1.64
N TRP A 118 -5.48 2.89 1.01
CA TRP A 118 -5.21 3.54 -0.26
C TRP A 118 -4.12 4.63 -0.17
N ALA A 119 -3.99 5.32 0.97
CA ALA A 119 -2.90 6.26 1.21
C ALA A 119 -1.52 5.59 1.10
N GLN A 120 -1.38 4.39 1.68
CA GLN A 120 -0.14 3.62 1.63
C GLN A 120 0.19 3.18 0.19
N VAL A 121 -0.81 2.71 -0.54
CA VAL A 121 -0.66 2.34 -1.97
C VAL A 121 -0.27 3.56 -2.82
N SER A 122 -0.90 4.70 -2.58
CA SER A 122 -0.62 5.95 -3.31
C SER A 122 0.81 6.44 -3.06
N ALA A 123 1.28 6.35 -1.82
CA ALA A 123 2.67 6.66 -1.46
C ALA A 123 3.67 5.73 -2.14
N MET A 124 3.42 4.42 -2.13
CA MET A 124 4.25 3.44 -2.82
C MET A 124 4.30 3.69 -4.33
N LEU A 125 3.16 3.95 -4.98
CA LEU A 125 3.11 4.29 -6.41
C LEU A 125 3.87 5.58 -6.73
N ALA A 126 3.73 6.62 -5.90
CA ALA A 126 4.44 7.88 -6.05
C ALA A 126 5.97 7.72 -5.96
N VAL A 127 6.44 6.93 -4.98
CA VAL A 127 7.86 6.61 -4.83
C VAL A 127 8.37 5.79 -6.02
N THR A 128 7.60 4.79 -6.47
CA THR A 128 7.94 3.95 -7.62
C THR A 128 8.06 4.76 -8.90
N ILE A 129 7.10 5.64 -9.18
CA ILE A 129 7.09 6.45 -10.41
C ILE A 129 8.21 7.50 -10.39
N SER A 130 8.58 8.04 -9.24
CA SER A 130 9.71 8.97 -9.14
C SER A 130 11.08 8.28 -9.09
N ALA A 131 11.13 6.97 -8.85
CA ALA A 131 12.38 6.22 -8.68
C ALA A 131 13.37 6.36 -9.86
N PRO A 132 12.97 6.36 -11.14
CA PRO A 132 13.92 6.46 -12.25
C PRO A 132 14.76 7.74 -12.19
N TRP A 133 14.13 8.87 -11.88
CA TRP A 133 14.82 10.15 -11.73
C TRP A 133 15.77 10.18 -10.53
N GLN A 134 15.38 9.54 -9.42
CA GLN A 134 16.26 9.46 -8.26
C GLN A 134 17.45 8.54 -8.51
N ILE A 135 17.24 7.37 -9.10
CA ILE A 135 18.33 6.43 -9.44
C ILE A 135 19.33 7.09 -10.38
N ALA A 136 18.84 7.84 -11.38
CA ALA A 136 19.68 8.63 -12.26
C ALA A 136 20.42 9.76 -11.52
N ALA A 137 19.74 10.48 -10.63
CA ALA A 137 20.33 11.55 -9.82
C ALA A 137 21.45 11.06 -8.88
N TYR A 138 21.39 9.82 -8.39
CA TYR A 138 22.47 9.20 -7.60
C TYR A 138 23.58 8.57 -8.46
N GLY A 139 23.57 8.73 -9.79
CA GLY A 139 24.61 8.20 -10.69
C GLY A 139 24.57 6.68 -10.93
N HIS A 140 23.49 5.99 -10.56
CA HIS A 140 23.39 4.52 -10.62
C HIS A 140 22.89 3.96 -11.97
N GLY A 141 23.15 4.65 -13.08
CA GLY A 141 22.47 4.44 -14.36
C GLY A 141 22.78 3.16 -15.16
N GLY A 142 23.69 2.29 -14.71
CA GLY A 142 24.28 1.27 -15.59
C GLY A 142 23.79 -0.18 -15.44
N TYR A 143 23.82 -0.75 -14.23
CA TYR A 143 23.82 -2.23 -14.09
C TYR A 143 22.92 -2.82 -13.00
N ARG A 144 22.23 -2.00 -12.19
CA ARG A 144 21.36 -2.48 -11.08
C ARG A 144 20.05 -1.72 -10.98
N PHE A 145 19.51 -1.26 -12.11
CA PHE A 145 18.29 -0.47 -12.14
C PHE A 145 17.09 -1.20 -11.53
N LEU A 146 16.84 -2.46 -11.91
CA LEU A 146 15.72 -3.25 -11.39
C LEU A 146 15.86 -3.57 -9.88
N PRO A 147 17.02 -4.02 -9.38
CA PRO A 147 17.25 -4.16 -7.94
C PRO A 147 17.06 -2.84 -7.18
N ASN A 148 17.58 -1.72 -7.70
CA ASN A 148 17.43 -0.41 -7.06
C ASN A 148 15.97 0.05 -7.04
N LEU A 149 15.25 -0.13 -8.16
CA LEU A 149 13.83 0.17 -8.23
C LEU A 149 13.05 -0.69 -7.24
N SER A 150 13.40 -1.97 -7.11
CA SER A 150 12.80 -2.84 -6.10
C SER A 150 13.05 -2.30 -4.68
N GLY A 151 14.30 -1.97 -4.33
CA GLY A 151 14.64 -1.39 -3.02
C GLY A 151 13.82 -0.12 -2.72
N VAL A 152 13.65 0.75 -3.71
CA VAL A 152 12.87 1.98 -3.60
C VAL A 152 11.36 1.69 -3.46
N MET A 153 10.80 0.69 -4.12
CA MET A 153 9.37 0.29 -3.96
C MET A 153 9.04 -0.15 -2.52
N THR A 154 10.00 -0.72 -1.81
CA THR A 154 9.86 -1.08 -0.39
C THR A 154 10.07 0.08 0.57
N GLN A 155 10.67 1.18 0.12
CA GLN A 155 10.96 2.35 0.94
C GLN A 155 9.86 3.42 0.75
N GLY A 156 9.27 3.91 1.84
CA GLY A 156 8.31 5.04 1.79
C GLY A 156 6.93 4.78 2.38
N GLY A 157 6.61 3.54 2.79
CA GLY A 157 5.34 3.22 3.46
C GLY A 157 5.23 3.73 4.90
N GLN A 158 6.36 3.91 5.58
CA GLN A 158 6.43 4.08 7.04
C GLN A 158 5.76 5.37 7.51
N LEU A 159 6.05 6.51 6.86
CA LEU A 159 5.39 7.79 7.16
C LEU A 159 4.03 7.95 6.49
N ALA A 160 3.79 7.22 5.39
CA ALA A 160 2.49 7.21 4.72
C ALA A 160 1.39 6.59 5.61
N VAL A 161 1.76 5.76 6.59
CA VAL A 161 0.83 5.14 7.54
C VAL A 161 0.19 6.16 8.48
N PRO A 162 0.93 6.92 9.30
CA PRO A 162 0.34 7.93 10.17
C PRO A 162 -0.24 9.11 9.38
N ALA A 163 0.47 9.62 8.37
CA ALA A 163 -0.02 10.73 7.55
C ALA A 163 -1.29 10.34 6.78
N GLY A 164 -1.32 9.11 6.24
CA GLY A 164 -2.48 8.53 5.58
C GLY A 164 -3.68 8.36 6.50
N LEU A 165 -3.46 8.07 7.79
CA LEU A 165 -4.56 7.93 8.75
C LEU A 165 -5.22 9.28 9.02
N VAL A 166 -4.41 10.33 9.20
CA VAL A 166 -4.88 11.71 9.37
C VAL A 166 -5.63 12.17 8.12
N ALA A 167 -5.07 11.93 6.93
CA ALA A 167 -5.71 12.26 5.66
C ALA A 167 -7.03 11.51 5.47
N ALA A 168 -7.07 10.20 5.76
CA ALA A 168 -8.27 9.39 5.68
C ALA A 168 -9.36 9.88 6.66
N ALA A 169 -8.99 10.20 7.89
CA ALA A 169 -9.90 10.76 8.89
C ALA A 169 -10.50 12.09 8.41
N ALA A 170 -9.67 13.00 7.91
CA ALA A 170 -10.13 14.28 7.34
C ALA A 170 -11.08 14.06 6.15
N THR A 171 -10.72 13.20 5.19
CA THR A 171 -11.57 12.85 4.04
C THR A 171 -12.91 12.27 4.49
N VAL A 172 -12.93 11.38 5.49
CA VAL A 172 -14.16 10.78 6.01
C VAL A 172 -15.01 11.81 6.74
N LEU A 173 -14.43 12.70 7.55
CA LEU A 173 -15.15 13.75 8.28
C LEU A 173 -15.77 14.76 7.32
N VAL A 174 -15.01 15.25 6.34
CA VAL A 174 -15.51 16.16 5.29
C VAL A 174 -16.55 15.44 4.43
N GLY A 175 -16.32 14.16 4.10
CA GLY A 175 -17.26 13.35 3.33
C GLY A 175 -18.58 13.13 4.06
N ARG A 176 -18.54 12.94 5.38
CA ARG A 176 -19.72 12.88 6.24
C ARG A 176 -20.49 14.19 6.22
N ALA A 177 -19.79 15.31 6.34
CA ALA A 177 -20.40 16.64 6.27
C ALA A 177 -21.07 16.87 4.90
N ALA A 178 -20.38 16.51 3.81
CA ALA A 178 -20.89 16.63 2.44
C ALA A 178 -22.05 15.65 2.11
N ALA A 179 -22.16 14.56 2.88
CA ALA A 179 -23.24 13.58 2.76
C ALA A 179 -24.45 13.87 3.67
N LYS A 180 -24.39 14.87 4.55
CA LYS A 180 -25.55 15.27 5.37
C LYS A 180 -26.73 15.62 4.46
N GLY A 181 -27.91 15.08 4.79
CA GLY A 181 -29.13 15.25 4.00
C GLY A 181 -29.24 14.34 2.76
N ALA A 182 -28.24 13.48 2.48
CA ALA A 182 -28.45 12.36 1.57
C ALA A 182 -29.34 11.33 2.28
N GLY A 183 -30.48 10.99 1.69
CA GLY A 183 -31.39 9.96 2.21
C GLY A 183 -30.72 8.58 2.39
N PRO A 184 -31.44 7.61 2.98
CA PRO A 184 -30.89 6.28 3.21
C PRO A 184 -30.37 5.68 1.90
N LEU A 185 -29.10 5.28 1.91
CA LEU A 185 -28.47 4.70 0.72
C LEU A 185 -29.03 3.29 0.48
N PRO A 186 -29.32 2.93 -0.78
CA PRO A 186 -29.74 1.57 -1.10
C PRO A 186 -28.64 0.59 -0.67
N ARG A 187 -29.00 -0.35 0.20
CA ARG A 187 -28.22 -1.56 0.44
C ARG A 187 -28.68 -2.56 -0.60
N ARG A 188 -27.76 -3.02 -1.45
CA ARG A 188 -28.09 -4.12 -2.37
C ARG A 188 -28.07 -5.40 -1.55
N GLU A 189 -29.21 -6.08 -1.47
CA GLU A 189 -29.26 -7.42 -0.93
C GLU A 189 -28.55 -8.36 -1.92
N VAL A 190 -27.32 -8.70 -1.60
CA VAL A 190 -26.55 -9.69 -2.36
C VAL A 190 -26.82 -11.06 -1.73
N PRO A 191 -27.22 -12.08 -2.51
CA PRO A 191 -27.44 -13.41 -1.98
C PRO A 191 -26.19 -13.91 -1.24
N ALA A 192 -26.35 -14.31 0.03
CA ALA A 192 -25.23 -14.67 0.89
C ALA A 192 -24.32 -15.76 0.29
N ARG A 193 -24.89 -16.68 -0.49
CA ARG A 193 -24.15 -17.73 -1.20
C ARG A 193 -23.26 -17.17 -2.33
N GLY A 194 -23.78 -16.20 -3.09
CA GLY A 194 -23.02 -15.53 -4.15
C GLY A 194 -21.84 -14.73 -3.59
N ALA A 195 -22.09 -13.95 -2.53
CA ALA A 195 -21.04 -13.20 -1.83
C ALA A 195 -19.94 -14.11 -1.26
N ARG A 196 -20.31 -15.26 -0.67
CA ARG A 196 -19.35 -16.25 -0.17
C ARG A 196 -18.51 -16.87 -1.28
N ARG A 197 -19.11 -17.29 -2.41
CA ARG A 197 -18.39 -17.87 -3.55
C ARG A 197 -17.39 -16.90 -4.17
N ALA A 198 -17.80 -15.64 -4.30
CA ALA A 198 -16.92 -14.59 -4.79
C ALA A 198 -15.76 -14.31 -3.84
N ALA A 199 -16.05 -14.25 -2.52
CA ALA A 199 -15.01 -14.10 -1.52
C ALA A 199 -14.03 -15.26 -1.51
N THR A 200 -14.50 -16.51 -1.61
CA THR A 200 -13.61 -17.68 -1.70
C THR A 200 -12.76 -17.66 -2.96
N ALA A 201 -13.32 -17.29 -4.11
CA ALA A 201 -12.57 -17.24 -5.37
C ALA A 201 -11.48 -16.15 -5.35
N GLY A 202 -11.81 -14.94 -4.89
CA GLY A 202 -10.81 -13.86 -4.74
C GLY A 202 -9.76 -14.20 -3.68
N THR A 203 -10.14 -14.82 -2.57
CA THR A 203 -9.19 -15.24 -1.52
C THR A 203 -8.27 -16.36 -2.00
N ALA A 204 -8.75 -17.28 -2.83
CA ALA A 204 -7.93 -18.35 -3.42
C ALA A 204 -6.79 -17.79 -4.29
N VAL A 205 -7.03 -16.69 -5.01
CA VAL A 205 -6.00 -15.98 -5.78
C VAL A 205 -4.91 -15.42 -4.85
N ILE A 206 -5.29 -14.83 -3.72
CA ILE A 206 -4.32 -14.31 -2.73
C ILE A 206 -3.60 -15.46 -2.01
N ALA A 207 -4.30 -16.56 -1.73
CA ALA A 207 -3.71 -17.78 -1.17
C ALA A 207 -2.68 -18.41 -2.12
N PHE A 208 -2.91 -18.37 -3.43
CA PHE A 208 -1.94 -18.84 -4.42
C PHE A 208 -0.63 -18.04 -4.32
N SER A 209 -0.68 -16.71 -4.21
CA SER A 209 0.51 -15.90 -3.96
C SER A 209 1.19 -16.23 -2.62
N LEU A 210 0.40 -16.33 -1.55
CA LEU A 210 0.90 -16.54 -0.20
C LEU A 210 1.44 -17.95 0.07
N LEU A 211 0.98 -18.98 -0.64
CA LEU A 211 1.32 -20.38 -0.35
C LEU A 211 2.14 -21.03 -1.45
N VAL A 212 1.79 -20.78 -2.72
CA VAL A 212 2.45 -21.41 -3.86
C VAL A 212 3.67 -20.60 -4.28
N LEU A 213 3.50 -19.31 -4.53
CA LEU A 213 4.62 -18.47 -4.97
C LEU A 213 5.63 -18.21 -3.86
N SER A 214 5.19 -18.16 -2.60
CA SER A 214 6.08 -17.99 -1.44
C SER A 214 6.84 -19.25 -1.04
N TYR A 215 6.55 -20.40 -1.65
CA TYR A 215 7.25 -21.64 -1.35
C TYR A 215 8.72 -21.52 -1.77
N GLN A 216 9.64 -21.84 -0.85
CA GLN A 216 11.08 -21.56 -1.01
C GLN A 216 11.65 -22.07 -2.33
N GLY A 217 11.24 -23.26 -2.79
CA GLY A 217 11.71 -23.79 -4.08
C GLY A 217 11.23 -22.98 -5.29
N ILE A 218 9.99 -22.46 -5.25
CA ILE A 218 9.42 -21.63 -6.32
C ILE A 218 9.98 -20.21 -6.25
N ALA A 219 10.10 -19.63 -5.06
CA ALA A 219 10.70 -18.32 -4.85
C ALA A 219 12.19 -18.30 -5.26
N ALA A 220 12.94 -19.36 -4.94
CA ALA A 220 14.32 -19.52 -5.40
C ALA A 220 14.39 -19.64 -6.92
N ALA A 221 13.52 -20.45 -7.53
CA ALA A 221 13.47 -20.57 -8.99
C ALA A 221 13.13 -19.23 -9.68
N ILE A 222 12.23 -18.43 -9.10
CA ILE A 222 11.90 -17.07 -9.60
C ILE A 222 13.12 -16.14 -9.50
N GLN A 223 13.92 -16.26 -8.42
CA GLN A 223 15.12 -15.44 -8.24
C GLN A 223 16.31 -15.88 -9.11
N THR A 224 16.47 -17.17 -9.37
CA THR A 224 17.64 -17.72 -10.09
C THR A 224 17.39 -18.06 -11.55
N ALA A 225 16.18 -17.83 -12.07
CA ALA A 225 15.88 -18.06 -13.48
C ALA A 225 16.78 -17.17 -14.35
N PRO A 226 17.56 -17.74 -15.29
CA PRO A 226 18.49 -16.97 -16.11
C PRO A 226 17.71 -16.17 -17.16
N TYR A 227 17.60 -14.86 -16.97
CA TYR A 227 16.94 -13.95 -17.90
C TYR A 227 17.97 -13.20 -18.77
N GLY A 228 18.90 -13.94 -19.39
CA GLY A 228 19.85 -13.41 -20.39
C GLY A 228 20.83 -12.35 -19.86
N GLY A 229 21.73 -11.85 -20.73
CA GLY A 229 22.67 -10.76 -20.41
C GLY A 229 22.14 -9.40 -20.90
N GLY A 230 22.04 -8.41 -20.02
CA GLY A 230 21.57 -7.05 -20.36
C GLY A 230 21.03 -6.25 -19.17
N PHE A 231 20.50 -5.05 -19.41
CA PHE A 231 19.94 -4.12 -18.40
C PHE A 231 18.79 -4.72 -17.55
N PHE A 232 18.16 -5.79 -18.06
CA PHE A 232 17.07 -6.55 -17.43
C PHE A 232 17.48 -7.96 -16.99
N SER A 233 18.78 -8.23 -16.86
CA SER A 233 19.32 -9.57 -16.54
C SER A 233 19.05 -10.04 -15.10
N GLU A 234 18.72 -9.11 -14.20
CA GLU A 234 18.38 -9.38 -12.79
C GLU A 234 16.92 -9.00 -12.44
N PRO A 235 15.89 -9.52 -13.13
CA PRO A 235 14.50 -9.16 -12.85
C PRO A 235 13.97 -9.88 -11.60
N GLY A 236 14.73 -10.83 -11.03
CA GLY A 236 14.33 -11.70 -9.93
C GLY A 236 13.86 -10.94 -8.69
N ASP A 237 14.50 -9.83 -8.33
CA ASP A 237 14.12 -9.03 -7.15
C ASP A 237 12.85 -8.20 -7.36
N LEU A 238 12.64 -7.70 -8.58
CA LEU A 238 11.42 -6.98 -8.95
C LEU A 238 10.23 -7.94 -9.09
N LEU A 239 10.43 -9.09 -9.75
CA LEU A 239 9.45 -10.18 -9.81
C LEU A 239 9.09 -10.66 -8.41
N ARG A 240 10.07 -10.79 -7.52
CA ARG A 240 9.85 -11.12 -6.11
C ARG A 240 8.92 -10.11 -5.44
N GLN A 241 9.19 -8.81 -5.57
CA GLN A 241 8.35 -7.79 -4.94
C GLN A 241 6.93 -7.70 -5.50
N LEU A 242 6.75 -7.98 -6.79
CA LEU A 242 5.45 -7.99 -7.43
C LEU A 242 4.65 -9.27 -7.13
N LEU A 243 5.32 -10.41 -6.98
CA LEU A 243 4.66 -11.71 -6.86
C LEU A 243 4.47 -12.18 -5.42
N LEU A 244 5.35 -11.80 -4.50
CA LEU A 244 5.40 -12.37 -3.15
C LEU A 244 4.78 -11.43 -2.12
N LEU A 245 3.54 -11.76 -1.70
CA LEU A 245 2.89 -11.11 -0.56
C LEU A 245 3.50 -11.50 0.81
N GLY A 246 4.09 -12.69 0.89
CA GLY A 246 4.64 -13.24 2.13
C GLY A 246 6.17 -13.21 2.17
N ALA A 247 6.73 -13.14 3.39
CA ALA A 247 8.16 -13.35 3.62
C ALA A 247 8.55 -14.82 3.34
N TRP A 248 9.80 -15.04 2.94
CA TRP A 248 10.38 -16.36 2.69
C TRP A 248 10.23 -17.24 3.93
N SER A 249 9.56 -18.39 3.81
CA SER A 249 9.50 -19.37 4.89
C SER A 249 9.27 -20.78 4.34
N GLY A 250 10.37 -21.46 4.00
CA GLY A 250 10.41 -22.91 4.00
C GLY A 250 10.89 -23.42 5.37
N PRO A 251 10.53 -24.65 5.76
CA PRO A 251 11.03 -25.27 6.99
C PRO A 251 12.50 -25.68 6.78
N SER A 252 13.42 -24.72 6.75
CA SER A 252 14.86 -24.99 6.69
C SER A 252 15.54 -24.47 7.95
N GLY A 253 15.59 -25.32 8.98
CA GLY A 253 16.40 -25.12 10.17
C GLY A 253 15.72 -24.41 11.35
N THR A 254 14.53 -23.83 11.18
CA THR A 254 13.78 -23.22 12.30
C THR A 254 12.85 -24.24 12.97
N PRO A 255 12.65 -24.14 14.30
CA PRO A 255 11.67 -24.94 15.02
C PRO A 255 10.29 -24.89 14.35
N VAL A 256 9.60 -26.02 14.27
CA VAL A 256 8.26 -26.15 13.63
C VAL A 256 7.26 -25.14 14.19
N MET A 257 7.40 -24.77 15.47
CA MET A 257 6.54 -23.79 16.12
C MET A 257 6.74 -22.36 15.59
N ASP A 258 7.98 -21.95 15.32
CA ASP A 258 8.29 -20.64 14.75
C ASP A 258 7.79 -20.53 13.30
N TRP A 259 7.86 -21.64 12.56
CA TRP A 259 7.28 -21.74 11.23
C TRP A 259 5.75 -21.65 11.26
N LEU A 260 5.08 -22.32 12.20
CA LEU A 260 3.62 -22.22 12.41
C LEU A 260 3.19 -20.81 12.81
N LEU A 261 3.94 -20.15 13.70
CA LEU A 261 3.69 -18.76 14.11
C LEU A 261 3.87 -17.80 12.93
N ALA A 262 4.89 -18.01 12.09
CA ALA A 262 5.06 -17.24 10.86
C ALA A 262 3.87 -17.41 9.90
N ARG A 263 3.34 -18.64 9.77
CA ARG A 263 2.16 -18.94 8.94
C ARG A 263 0.83 -18.47 9.53
N LEU A 264 0.75 -18.29 10.86
CA LEU A 264 -0.43 -17.72 11.51
C LEU A 264 -0.76 -16.33 10.95
N SER A 265 0.28 -15.54 10.66
CA SER A 265 0.11 -14.21 10.04
C SER A 265 -0.48 -14.29 8.62
N ASP A 266 -0.08 -15.29 7.82
CA ASP A 266 -0.63 -15.50 6.46
C ASP A 266 -2.09 -15.95 6.53
N VAL A 267 -2.44 -16.81 7.49
CA VAL A 267 -3.83 -17.22 7.73
C VAL A 267 -4.68 -16.01 8.12
N LEU A 268 -4.16 -15.12 8.97
CA LEU A 268 -4.87 -13.90 9.35
C LEU A 268 -5.12 -12.99 8.14
N VAL A 269 -4.13 -12.82 7.25
CA VAL A 269 -4.31 -12.08 5.99
C VAL A 269 -5.47 -12.67 5.19
N LEU A 270 -5.50 -13.99 5.01
CA LEU A 270 -6.57 -14.68 4.26
C LEU A 270 -7.94 -14.51 4.92
N VAL A 271 -8.02 -14.61 6.24
CA VAL A 271 -9.27 -14.40 7.00
C VAL A 271 -9.78 -12.97 6.83
N VAL A 272 -8.91 -11.97 6.99
CA VAL A 272 -9.26 -10.55 6.84
C VAL A 272 -9.74 -10.26 5.41
N VAL A 273 -8.99 -10.73 4.41
CA VAL A 273 -9.32 -10.59 2.99
C VAL A 273 -10.66 -11.24 2.67
N TRP A 274 -10.86 -12.49 3.09
CA TRP A 274 -12.10 -13.23 2.85
C TRP A 274 -13.30 -12.53 3.49
N TRP A 275 -13.13 -12.07 4.73
CA TRP A 275 -14.16 -11.34 5.46
C TRP A 275 -14.51 -10.02 4.78
N ALA A 276 -13.51 -9.23 4.39
CA ALA A 276 -13.70 -7.97 3.68
C ALA A 276 -14.38 -8.19 2.32
N LEU A 277 -13.93 -9.17 1.53
CA LEU A 277 -14.53 -9.55 0.26
C LEU A 277 -15.99 -9.99 0.38
N ARG A 278 -16.33 -10.65 1.49
CA ARG A 278 -17.71 -11.06 1.77
C ARG A 278 -18.60 -9.86 2.09
N LEU A 279 -18.06 -8.83 2.74
CA LEU A 279 -18.80 -7.62 3.13
C LEU A 279 -18.88 -6.56 2.02
N LEU A 280 -17.83 -6.45 1.19
CA LEU A 280 -17.66 -5.45 0.14
C LEU A 280 -18.90 -5.30 -0.76
N PRO A 281 -19.51 -6.37 -1.30
CA PRO A 281 -20.69 -6.26 -2.16
C PRO A 281 -21.90 -5.59 -1.50
N GLY A 282 -22.07 -5.75 -0.19
CA GLY A 282 -23.14 -5.12 0.58
C GLY A 282 -22.81 -3.70 1.07
N LEU A 283 -21.53 -3.37 1.19
CA LEU A 283 -21.04 -2.06 1.61
C LEU A 283 -20.95 -1.07 0.44
N LEU A 284 -20.61 -1.55 -0.76
CA LEU A 284 -20.50 -0.73 -1.97
C LEU A 284 -21.89 -0.32 -2.47
N THR A 285 -21.99 0.91 -2.98
CA THR A 285 -23.19 1.39 -3.68
C THR A 285 -23.38 0.68 -5.02
N ARG A 286 -22.30 0.27 -5.68
CA ARG A 286 -22.29 -0.56 -6.89
C ARG A 286 -21.08 -1.51 -6.87
N ALA A 287 -21.33 -2.81 -6.98
CA ALA A 287 -20.29 -3.84 -7.09
C ALA A 287 -19.78 -3.96 -8.54
N THR A 288 -19.10 -2.92 -9.03
CA THR A 288 -18.42 -2.96 -10.33
C THR A 288 -17.05 -3.62 -10.20
N VAL A 289 -16.48 -4.08 -11.32
CA VAL A 289 -15.10 -4.62 -11.36
C VAL A 289 -14.08 -3.66 -10.72
N PRO A 290 -14.00 -2.36 -11.09
CA PRO A 290 -13.03 -1.46 -10.47
C PRO A 290 -13.31 -1.20 -8.98
N ALA A 291 -14.57 -1.16 -8.55
CA ALA A 291 -14.90 -0.97 -7.14
C ALA A 291 -14.49 -2.17 -6.29
N MET A 292 -14.73 -3.38 -6.81
CA MET A 292 -14.28 -4.62 -6.18
C MET A 292 -12.76 -4.71 -6.17
N ALA A 293 -12.08 -4.39 -7.27
CA ALA A 293 -10.62 -4.42 -7.39
C ALA A 293 -9.91 -3.44 -6.45
N VAL A 294 -10.36 -2.19 -6.36
CA VAL A 294 -9.79 -1.22 -5.42
C VAL A 294 -10.11 -1.62 -3.98
N GLY A 295 -11.33 -2.09 -3.72
CA GLY A 295 -11.74 -2.59 -2.40
C GLY A 295 -10.93 -3.79 -1.94
N THR A 296 -10.61 -4.73 -2.83
CA THR A 296 -9.75 -5.88 -2.51
C THR A 296 -8.33 -5.44 -2.25
N VAL A 297 -7.74 -4.56 -3.07
CA VAL A 297 -6.40 -4.01 -2.78
C VAL A 297 -6.36 -3.43 -1.37
N CYS A 298 -7.35 -2.62 -1.00
CA CYS A 298 -7.45 -2.07 0.36
C CYS A 298 -7.54 -3.18 1.42
N ALA A 299 -8.37 -4.21 1.18
CA ALA A 299 -8.49 -5.36 2.09
C ALA A 299 -7.19 -6.16 2.23
N THR A 300 -6.43 -6.36 1.15
CA THR A 300 -5.15 -7.07 1.18
C THR A 300 -4.12 -6.29 1.99
N VAL A 301 -4.06 -4.96 1.80
CA VAL A 301 -3.17 -4.08 2.57
C VAL A 301 -3.53 -4.08 4.07
N LEU A 302 -4.82 -4.04 4.40
CA LEU A 302 -5.28 -4.18 5.80
C LEU A 302 -4.91 -5.55 6.39
N GLY A 303 -5.07 -6.62 5.61
CA GLY A 303 -4.68 -7.97 6.00
C GLY A 303 -3.19 -8.07 6.28
N LEU A 304 -2.35 -7.50 5.41
CA LEU A 304 -0.90 -7.40 5.63
C LEU A 304 -0.58 -6.64 6.93
N GLY A 305 -1.20 -5.48 7.14
CA GLY A 305 -1.02 -4.71 8.37
C GLY A 305 -1.40 -5.51 9.63
N ALA A 306 -2.52 -6.22 9.60
CA ALA A 306 -2.95 -7.10 10.70
C ALA A 306 -1.95 -8.25 10.94
N GLY A 307 -1.43 -8.86 9.86
CA GLY A 307 -0.38 -9.88 9.94
C GLY A 307 0.91 -9.35 10.58
N GLN A 308 1.31 -8.12 10.25
CA GLN A 308 2.49 -7.47 10.87
C GLN A 308 2.29 -7.16 12.36
N LEU A 309 1.07 -6.75 12.77
CA LEU A 309 0.75 -6.55 14.19
C LEU A 309 0.90 -7.85 15.00
N VAL A 310 0.44 -8.98 14.45
CA VAL A 310 0.62 -10.29 15.10
C VAL A 310 2.09 -10.66 15.18
N ARG A 311 2.85 -10.49 14.09
CA ARG A 311 4.29 -10.78 14.10
C ARG A 311 5.02 -9.94 15.15
N ALA A 312 4.73 -8.66 15.23
CA ALA A 312 5.33 -7.77 16.20
C ALA A 312 4.99 -8.13 17.66
N ALA A 313 3.80 -8.66 17.91
CA ALA A 313 3.41 -9.15 19.23
C ALA A 313 4.13 -10.45 19.61
N THR A 314 4.60 -11.22 18.62
CA THR A 314 5.30 -12.51 18.83
C THR A 314 6.83 -12.41 18.79
N VAL A 315 7.42 -11.27 18.42
CA VAL A 315 8.89 -11.11 18.37
C VAL A 315 9.45 -10.94 19.79
N ASP A 316 10.43 -11.79 20.13
CA ASP A 316 11.19 -11.69 21.37
C ASP A 316 11.97 -10.37 21.41
N GLY A 317 11.62 -9.49 22.37
CA GLY A 317 12.21 -8.15 22.50
C GLY A 317 11.31 -7.12 23.17
N GLY A 318 10.04 -7.44 23.42
CA GLY A 318 9.11 -6.53 24.11
C GLY A 318 8.58 -5.39 23.22
N PRO A 319 7.70 -4.52 23.75
CA PRO A 319 6.91 -3.58 22.96
C PRO A 319 7.74 -2.54 22.20
N LYS A 320 8.93 -2.17 22.68
CA LYS A 320 9.85 -1.24 21.98
C LYS A 320 10.37 -1.84 20.67
N TRP A 321 10.81 -3.10 20.70
CA TRP A 321 11.28 -3.82 19.51
C TRP A 321 10.12 -4.19 18.59
N GLY A 322 8.95 -4.52 19.14
CA GLY A 322 7.72 -4.72 18.38
C GLY A 322 7.30 -3.47 17.60
N LEU A 323 7.31 -2.29 18.21
CA LEU A 323 6.93 -1.04 17.53
C LEU A 323 7.91 -0.70 16.39
N ARG A 324 9.22 -0.82 16.65
CA ARG A 324 10.24 -0.66 15.60
C ARG A 324 10.00 -1.65 14.47
N TYR A 325 9.81 -2.93 14.77
CA TYR A 325 9.52 -3.97 13.78
C TYR A 325 8.28 -3.64 12.92
N ILE A 326 7.20 -3.14 13.52
CA ILE A 326 5.99 -2.71 12.79
C ILE A 326 6.33 -1.58 11.84
N VAL A 327 7.01 -0.53 12.34
CA VAL A 327 7.35 0.64 11.52
C VAL A 327 8.33 0.27 10.41
N THR A 328 9.33 -0.56 10.66
CA THR A 328 10.30 -0.96 9.62
C THR A 328 9.64 -1.82 8.53
N ASN A 329 8.66 -2.65 8.89
CA ASN A 329 7.99 -3.56 7.96
C ASN A 329 6.68 -3.01 7.37
N LEU A 330 6.25 -1.81 7.78
CA LEU A 330 5.09 -1.12 7.22
C LEU A 330 5.38 -0.71 5.77
N GLY A 331 4.75 -1.41 4.84
CA GLY A 331 4.93 -1.24 3.40
C GLY A 331 5.47 -2.48 2.69
N VAL A 332 5.97 -3.47 3.44
CA VAL A 332 6.40 -4.76 2.88
C VAL A 332 5.19 -5.48 2.28
N GLY A 333 5.31 -5.87 1.01
CA GLY A 333 4.26 -6.57 0.27
C GLY A 333 3.21 -5.66 -0.37
N LEU A 334 3.32 -4.33 -0.29
CA LEU A 334 2.39 -3.40 -0.97
C LEU A 334 2.32 -3.61 -2.50
N PRO A 335 3.44 -3.80 -3.24
CA PRO A 335 3.37 -4.03 -4.68
C PRO A 335 2.62 -5.32 -5.03
N ALA A 336 2.89 -6.40 -4.30
CA ALA A 336 2.17 -7.66 -4.44
C ALA A 336 0.70 -7.55 -4.03
N ALA A 337 0.39 -6.79 -2.96
CA ALA A 337 -0.98 -6.53 -2.55
C ALA A 337 -1.76 -5.74 -3.60
N LEU A 338 -1.12 -4.81 -4.32
CA LEU A 338 -1.72 -4.11 -5.45
C LEU A 338 -2.00 -5.09 -6.60
N LEU A 339 -1.00 -5.85 -7.05
CA LEU A 339 -1.15 -6.78 -8.17
C LEU A 339 -2.22 -7.85 -7.88
N TRP A 340 -2.02 -8.64 -6.82
CA TRP A 340 -2.92 -9.73 -6.47
C TRP A 340 -4.26 -9.25 -5.94
N GLY A 341 -4.30 -8.08 -5.28
CA GLY A 341 -5.55 -7.44 -4.88
C GLY A 341 -6.41 -7.08 -6.10
N LEU A 342 -5.82 -6.50 -7.14
CA LEU A 342 -6.55 -6.18 -8.39
C LEU A 342 -7.07 -7.45 -9.07
N VAL A 343 -6.24 -8.48 -9.22
CA VAL A 343 -6.62 -9.76 -9.83
C VAL A 343 -7.73 -10.44 -9.00
N ALA A 344 -7.56 -10.53 -7.69
CA ALA A 344 -8.54 -11.13 -6.78
C ALA A 344 -9.89 -10.43 -6.83
N GLY A 345 -9.90 -9.09 -6.89
CA GLY A 345 -11.14 -8.32 -7.00
C GLY A 345 -11.81 -8.45 -8.35
N ALA A 346 -11.04 -8.56 -9.44
CA ALA A 346 -11.57 -8.84 -10.77
C ALA A 346 -12.22 -10.23 -10.84
N VAL A 347 -11.56 -11.26 -10.28
CA VAL A 347 -12.11 -12.62 -10.17
C VAL A 347 -13.36 -12.64 -9.31
N ALA A 348 -13.34 -12.01 -8.13
CA ALA A 348 -14.51 -11.92 -7.26
C ALA A 348 -15.69 -11.22 -7.95
N ALA A 349 -15.44 -10.12 -8.67
CA ALA A 349 -16.46 -9.43 -9.45
C ALA A 349 -17.04 -10.29 -10.58
N ALA A 350 -16.19 -11.06 -11.29
CA ALA A 350 -16.63 -11.98 -12.33
C ALA A 350 -17.53 -13.09 -11.77
N VAL A 351 -17.20 -13.63 -10.59
CA VAL A 351 -18.01 -14.65 -9.89
C VAL A 351 -19.32 -14.07 -9.33
N LEU A 352 -19.35 -12.79 -8.96
CA LEU A 352 -20.58 -12.12 -8.48
C LEU A 352 -21.59 -11.87 -9.59
N ARG A 353 -21.14 -11.53 -10.81
CA ARG A 353 -22.01 -11.19 -11.95
C ARG A 353 -23.16 -12.19 -12.19
N PRO A 354 -22.91 -13.52 -12.30
CA PRO A 354 -23.98 -14.49 -12.52
C PRO A 354 -24.92 -14.65 -11.31
N ALA A 355 -24.47 -14.31 -10.10
CA ALA A 355 -25.27 -14.43 -8.89
C ALA A 355 -26.22 -13.23 -8.66
N THR A 356 -26.04 -12.12 -9.38
CA THR A 356 -26.80 -10.88 -9.17
C THR A 356 -27.95 -10.64 -10.16
N GLY A 357 -28.17 -11.54 -11.12
CA GLY A 357 -29.21 -11.44 -12.16
C GLY A 357 -29.03 -10.24 -13.11
N PRO A 358 -29.63 -10.25 -14.32
CA PRO A 358 -29.74 -9.05 -15.13
C PRO A 358 -30.56 -7.99 -14.36
N ALA A 359 -30.13 -6.73 -14.41
CA ALA A 359 -30.93 -5.63 -13.86
C ALA A 359 -32.28 -5.58 -14.61
N PRO A 360 -33.41 -5.35 -13.92
CA PRO A 360 -34.65 -5.06 -14.62
C PRO A 360 -34.44 -3.84 -15.51
N VAL A 361 -34.81 -3.97 -16.78
CA VAL A 361 -34.86 -2.87 -17.72
C VAL A 361 -35.95 -1.93 -17.19
N GLU A 362 -35.57 -0.78 -16.65
CA GLU A 362 -36.51 0.32 -16.43
C GLU A 362 -36.93 0.82 -17.82
N ASN A 363 -38.19 0.54 -18.20
CA ASN A 363 -38.87 1.17 -19.33
C ASN A 363 -39.31 2.58 -18.96
#